data_AF-A0A356KT50-F1
#
_entry.id   AF-A0A356KT50-F1
#
_cell.length_a   1.000
_cell.length_b   1.000
_cell.length_c   1.000
_cell.angle_alpha   90.00
_cell.angle_beta   90.00
_cell.angle_gamma   90.00
#
_symmetry.space_group_name_H-M   'P 1'
#
loop_
_entity.id
_entity.type
_entity.pdbx_description
1 polymer ?
#
loop_
_entity_poly.entity_id
_entity_poly.type
_entity_poly.pdbx_seq_one_letter_code
_entity_poly.pdbx_strand_id
1 'polypeptide(L)'
;MEQSLASADDAERPLEGPSLEGPSLDGPSLEAGQRLGEWVLEAPLGRGAFAAVWRARHAALEGRRVALKVPHDPAFAARLHREGRLLEKVSGPQVVGVVGLDPDHDPPYLVMELVEG
;
A
#
# COMPACT_ATOMS: atom_id res chain seq x y z
N MET A 1 9.12 43.07 -26.46
CA MET A 1 10.29 42.18 -26.56
C MET A 1 10.87 42.18 -25.15
N GLU A 2 10.79 41.16 -24.30
CA GLU A 2 10.57 39.72 -24.46
C GLU A 2 9.85 39.13 -23.23
N GLN A 3 9.06 38.09 -23.49
CA GLN A 3 8.41 37.23 -22.50
C GLN A 3 9.42 36.15 -22.06
N SER A 4 9.44 35.77 -20.78
CA SER A 4 10.09 34.53 -20.33
C SER A 4 9.38 34.05 -19.06
N LEU A 5 8.25 33.35 -19.21
CA LEU A 5 8.09 31.89 -19.29
C LEU A 5 8.36 31.19 -17.95
N ALA A 6 7.25 30.78 -17.33
CA ALA A 6 7.20 29.85 -16.21
C ALA A 6 7.92 28.54 -16.58
N SER A 7 8.88 28.15 -15.75
CA SER A 7 9.56 26.87 -15.90
C SER A 7 8.70 25.78 -15.25
N ALA A 8 7.83 25.19 -16.06
CA ALA A 8 7.28 23.88 -15.83
C ALA A 8 8.34 22.86 -16.29
N ASP A 9 9.12 22.34 -15.35
CA ASP A 9 10.02 21.21 -15.58
C ASP A 9 9.88 20.24 -14.39
N ASP A 10 8.67 19.70 -14.22
CA ASP A 10 8.47 18.45 -13.47
C ASP A 10 8.79 17.32 -14.46
N ALA A 11 10.08 17.20 -14.75
CA ALA A 11 10.61 16.21 -15.68
C ALA A 11 10.31 14.82 -15.13
N GLU A 12 9.51 14.08 -15.89
CA GLU A 12 9.40 12.63 -15.83
C GLU A 12 10.81 12.02 -15.92
N ARG A 13 11.45 11.80 -14.77
CA ARG A 13 12.72 11.08 -14.71
C ARG A 13 12.46 9.61 -15.10
N PRO A 14 13.10 9.11 -16.16
CA PRO A 14 12.99 7.70 -16.51
C PRO A 14 13.52 6.83 -15.37
N LEU A 15 12.75 5.79 -15.10
CA LEU A 15 12.93 4.81 -14.03
C LEU A 15 14.25 4.06 -14.24
N GLU A 16 15.31 4.50 -13.56
CA GLU A 16 16.36 3.57 -13.17
C GLU A 16 15.69 2.52 -12.27
N GLY A 17 15.38 1.36 -12.86
CA GLY A 17 14.84 0.23 -12.11
C GLY A 17 15.78 -0.08 -10.95
N PRO A 18 15.28 -0.44 -9.75
CA PRO A 18 16.15 -0.81 -8.67
C PRO A 18 17.05 -1.94 -9.17
N SER A 19 18.36 -1.74 -9.05
CA SER A 19 19.35 -2.79 -9.23
C SER A 19 18.86 -4.03 -8.49
N LEU A 20 18.88 -5.18 -9.18
CA LEU A 20 18.47 -6.48 -8.64
C LEU A 20 19.48 -6.98 -7.59
N GLU A 21 19.76 -6.20 -6.55
CA GLU A 21 19.97 -6.82 -5.25
C GLU A 21 18.60 -7.43 -4.91
N GLY A 22 18.55 -8.76 -4.92
CA GLY A 22 17.29 -9.48 -4.72
C GLY A 22 16.57 -8.97 -3.48
N PRO A 23 15.22 -8.96 -3.48
CA PRO A 23 14.49 -8.52 -2.30
C PRO A 23 15.04 -9.28 -1.10
N SER A 24 15.46 -8.56 -0.06
CA SER A 24 15.68 -9.17 1.24
C SER A 24 14.40 -9.96 1.52
N LEU A 25 14.51 -11.30 1.59
CA LEU A 25 13.35 -12.17 1.82
C LEU A 25 12.76 -11.92 3.23
N ASP A 26 13.53 -11.21 4.04
CA ASP A 26 13.25 -10.59 5.32
C ASP A 26 12.45 -9.29 5.11
N GLY A 27 11.26 -9.39 4.54
CA GLY A 27 10.28 -8.30 4.68
C GLY A 27 9.94 -8.06 6.16
N PRO A 28 9.13 -7.04 6.52
CA PRO A 28 8.72 -6.85 7.90
C PRO A 28 8.14 -8.17 8.43
N SER A 29 8.65 -8.62 9.57
CA SER A 29 8.17 -9.82 10.25
C SER A 29 6.79 -9.51 10.83
N LEU A 30 5.75 -9.67 10.01
CA LEU A 30 4.37 -9.41 10.37
C LEU A 30 3.77 -10.59 11.11
N GLU A 31 3.15 -10.33 12.26
CA GLU A 31 2.54 -11.36 13.11
C GLU A 31 1.08 -11.05 13.43
N ALA A 32 0.29 -12.10 13.66
CA ALA A 32 -1.07 -11.94 14.17
C ALA A 32 -1.04 -11.25 15.54
N GLY A 33 -1.92 -10.27 15.76
CA GLY A 33 -1.94 -9.42 16.94
C GLY A 33 -1.11 -8.15 16.82
N GLN A 34 -0.23 -8.04 15.81
CA GLN A 34 0.51 -6.81 15.55
C GLN A 34 -0.45 -5.69 15.15
N ARG A 35 -0.13 -4.47 15.62
CA ARG A 35 -0.90 -3.27 15.31
C ARG A 35 -0.20 -2.45 14.23
N LEU A 36 -0.95 -2.05 13.20
CA LEU A 36 -0.55 -1.11 12.16
C LEU A 36 -1.57 0.04 12.16
N GLY A 37 -1.15 1.19 12.69
CA GLY A 37 -2.03 2.33 12.92
C GLY A 37 -3.28 1.99 13.76
N GLU A 38 -4.46 2.14 13.15
CA GLU A 38 -5.76 1.82 13.77
C GLU A 38 -6.17 0.35 13.62
N TRP A 39 -5.35 -0.48 12.96
CA TRP A 39 -5.70 -1.85 12.61
C TRP A 39 -4.86 -2.87 13.36
N VAL A 40 -5.46 -4.02 13.68
CA VAL A 40 -4.79 -5.16 14.30
C VAL A 40 -4.84 -6.33 13.34
N LEU A 41 -3.67 -6.88 12.99
CA LEU A 41 -3.54 -8.05 12.13
C LEU A 41 -4.18 -9.27 12.79
N GLU A 42 -5.06 -9.97 12.08
CA GLU A 42 -5.71 -11.18 12.58
C GLU A 42 -5.12 -12.44 11.95
N ALA A 43 -5.00 -12.46 10.62
CA ALA A 43 -4.55 -13.63 9.88
C ALA A 43 -4.00 -13.24 8.49
N PRO A 44 -3.00 -13.94 7.95
CA PRO A 44 -2.57 -13.73 6.57
C PRO A 44 -3.67 -14.23 5.61
N LEU A 45 -3.99 -13.42 4.59
CA LEU A 45 -4.89 -13.78 3.49
C LEU A 45 -4.13 -14.22 2.24
N GLY A 46 -2.92 -13.71 2.05
CA GLY A 46 -2.06 -14.11 0.94
C GLY A 46 -0.69 -13.46 0.99
N ARG A 47 0.27 -14.04 0.27
CA ARG A 47 1.62 -13.49 0.11
C ARG A 47 1.95 -13.43 -1.37
N GLY A 48 2.09 -12.22 -1.91
CA GLY A 48 2.58 -11.99 -3.27
C GLY A 48 4.09 -11.75 -3.29
N ALA A 49 4.63 -11.57 -4.49
CA ALA A 49 6.05 -11.28 -4.70
C ALA A 49 6.51 -9.95 -4.07
N PHE A 50 5.62 -8.95 -3.98
CA PHE A 50 5.96 -7.61 -3.52
C PHE A 50 5.32 -7.20 -2.18
N ALA A 51 4.29 -7.93 -1.74
CA ALA A 51 3.53 -7.57 -0.56
C ALA A 51 2.86 -8.79 0.08
N ALA A 52 2.61 -8.71 1.38
CA ALA A 52 1.68 -9.58 2.10
C ALA A 52 0.31 -8.91 2.21
N VAL A 53 -0.75 -9.71 2.18
CA VAL A 53 -2.13 -9.27 2.42
C VAL A 53 -2.62 -9.97 3.68
N TRP A 54 -3.18 -9.18 4.59
CA TRP A 54 -3.63 -9.63 5.90
C TRP A 54 -5.08 -9.25 6.13
N ARG A 55 -5.84 -10.12 6.78
CA ARG A 55 -7.09 -9.74 7.42
C ARG A 55 -6.72 -8.96 8.66
N ALA A 56 -7.35 -7.81 8.84
CA ALA A 56 -7.19 -7.00 10.02
C ALA A 56 -8.53 -6.49 10.52
N ARG A 57 -8.60 -6.22 11.82
CA ARG A 57 -9.75 -5.60 12.47
C ARG A 57 -9.41 -4.19 12.93
N HIS A 58 -10.41 -3.32 12.99
CA HIS A 58 -10.20 -2.01 13.60
C HIS A 58 -9.98 -2.18 15.12
N ALA A 59 -9.04 -1.44 15.69
CA ALA A 59 -8.63 -1.58 17.08
C ALA A 59 -9.70 -1.10 18.06
N ALA A 60 -10.47 -0.07 17.68
CA ALA A 60 -11.48 0.57 18.53
C ALA A 60 -12.94 0.34 18.07
N LEU A 61 -13.15 -0.21 16.88
CA LEU A 61 -14.48 -0.39 16.29
C LEU A 61 -14.69 -1.90 16.10
N GLU A 62 -15.62 -2.46 16.85
CA GLU A 62 -15.94 -3.88 16.75
C GLU A 62 -16.65 -4.19 15.42
N GLY A 63 -16.40 -5.38 14.89
CA GLY A 63 -17.04 -5.88 13.66
C GLY A 63 -16.47 -5.36 12.34
N ARG A 64 -15.64 -4.31 12.34
CA ARG A 64 -15.02 -3.79 11.11
C ARG A 64 -13.76 -4.58 10.76
N ARG A 65 -13.81 -5.34 9.66
CA ARG A 65 -12.67 -6.08 9.10
C ARG A 65 -12.30 -5.55 7.71
N VAL A 66 -11.00 -5.57 7.43
CA VAL A 66 -10.39 -5.06 6.19
C VAL A 66 -9.30 -6.01 5.72
N ALA A 67 -8.90 -5.85 4.47
CA ALA A 67 -7.66 -6.43 3.93
C ALA A 67 -6.56 -5.35 3.96
N LEU A 68 -5.46 -5.61 4.67
CA LEU A 68 -4.27 -4.78 4.69
C LEU A 68 -3.22 -5.35 3.75
N LYS A 69 -2.81 -4.57 2.75
CA LYS A 69 -1.67 -4.89 1.90
C LYS A 69 -0.43 -4.15 2.42
N VAL A 70 0.60 -4.92 2.78
CA VAL A 70 1.86 -4.42 3.34
C VAL A 70 3.00 -4.88 2.42
N PRO A 71 3.77 -3.97 1.80
CA PRO A 71 4.89 -4.34 0.95
C PRO A 71 6.02 -4.98 1.76
N HIS A 72 6.78 -5.89 1.13
CA HIS A 72 7.91 -6.53 1.81
C HIS A 72 9.08 -5.57 2.03
N ASP A 73 9.23 -4.56 1.17
CA ASP A 73 10.29 -3.56 1.27
C ASP A 73 9.66 -2.15 1.26
N PRO A 74 9.95 -1.30 2.25
CA PRO A 74 9.48 0.08 2.33
C PRO A 74 9.81 0.92 1.08
N ALA A 75 10.86 0.60 0.33
CA ALA A 75 11.17 1.26 -0.95
C ALA A 75 10.02 1.12 -1.98
N PHE A 76 9.13 0.14 -1.80
CA PHE A 76 7.92 0.00 -2.62
C PHE A 76 6.72 0.81 -2.12
N ALA A 77 6.85 1.63 -1.08
CA ALA A 77 5.82 2.59 -0.64
C ALA A 77 5.37 3.51 -1.78
N ALA A 78 6.30 3.94 -2.63
CA ALA A 78 5.99 4.75 -3.80
C ALA A 78 5.05 4.04 -4.80
N ARG A 79 5.14 2.70 -4.90
CA ARG A 79 4.19 1.89 -5.69
C ARG A 79 2.84 1.80 -4.99
N LEU A 80 2.83 1.65 -3.67
CA LEU A 80 1.62 1.65 -2.85
C LEU A 80 0.82 2.95 -3.02
N HIS A 81 1.49 4.11 -3.03
CA HIS A 81 0.88 5.40 -3.35
C HIS A 81 0.25 5.46 -4.74
N ARG A 82 0.92 4.90 -5.75
CA ARG A 82 0.38 4.86 -7.12
C ARG A 82 -0.83 3.94 -7.19
N GLU A 83 -0.78 2.78 -6.53
CA GLU A 83 -1.92 1.85 -6.46
C GLU A 83 -3.12 2.50 -5.78
N GLY A 84 -2.95 3.14 -4.61
CA GLY A 84 -4.02 3.86 -3.91
C GLY A 84 -4.69 4.91 -4.78
N ARG A 85 -3.90 5.78 -5.44
CA ARG A 85 -4.43 6.82 -6.35
C ARG A 85 -5.14 6.26 -7.60
N LEU A 86 -4.71 5.10 -8.09
CA LEU A 86 -5.36 4.44 -9.23
C LEU A 86 -6.67 3.79 -8.81
N LEU A 87 -6.71 3.15 -7.65
CA LEU A 87 -7.90 2.50 -7.11
C LEU A 87 -8.96 3.50 -6.64
N GLU A 88 -8.58 4.66 -6.09
CA GLU A 88 -9.53 5.75 -5.81
C GLU A 88 -10.28 6.22 -7.06
N LYS A 89 -9.65 6.13 -8.24
CA LYS A 89 -10.24 6.54 -9.52
C LYS A 89 -11.07 5.45 -10.19
N VAL A 90 -11.02 4.22 -9.67
CA VAL A 90 -11.67 3.05 -10.26
C VAL A 90 -12.62 2.46 -9.22
N SER A 91 -13.87 2.88 -9.27
CA SER A 91 -14.96 2.33 -8.44
C SER A 91 -15.92 1.54 -9.32
N GLY A 92 -16.18 0.28 -8.98
CA GLY A 92 -17.09 -0.59 -9.72
C GLY A 92 -17.33 -1.91 -8.99
N PRO A 93 -18.39 -2.66 -9.34
CA PRO A 93 -18.84 -3.83 -8.58
C PRO A 93 -17.86 -5.03 -8.53
N GLN A 94 -16.72 -4.96 -9.23
CA GLN A 94 -15.68 -5.99 -9.26
C GLN A 94 -14.33 -5.49 -8.73
N VAL A 95 -14.28 -4.27 -8.19
CA VAL A 95 -13.04 -3.62 -7.76
C VAL A 95 -13.10 -3.49 -6.25
N VAL A 96 -12.08 -4.02 -5.57
CA VAL A 96 -11.96 -3.89 -4.12
C VAL A 96 -11.82 -2.41 -3.78
N GLY A 97 -12.75 -1.86 -2.99
CA GLY A 97 -12.69 -0.48 -2.56
C GLY A 97 -11.44 -0.22 -1.70
N VAL A 98 -10.71 0.85 -1.99
CA VAL A 98 -9.67 1.34 -1.07
C VAL A 98 -10.34 2.13 0.04
N VAL A 99 -10.10 1.71 1.28
CA VAL A 99 -10.62 2.35 2.49
C VAL A 99 -9.69 3.47 2.96
N GLY A 100 -8.39 3.34 2.70
CA GLY A 100 -7.37 4.32 3.04
C GLY A 100 -5.96 3.77 2.82
N LEU A 101 -4.93 4.58 3.05
CA LEU A 101 -3.54 4.13 3.07
C LEU A 101 -2.74 4.97 4.07
N ASP A 102 -1.67 4.38 4.60
CA ASP A 102 -0.63 5.09 5.35
C ASP A 102 0.74 4.70 4.78
N PRO A 103 1.27 5.50 3.85
CA PRO A 103 2.54 5.21 3.20
C PRO A 103 3.76 5.72 3.99
N ASP A 104 3.54 6.56 5.01
CA ASP A 104 4.59 7.10 5.87
C ASP A 104 4.75 6.25 7.15
N HIS A 105 3.85 5.28 7.38
CA HIS A 105 4.02 4.26 8.43
C HIS A 105 5.21 3.34 8.17
N ASP A 106 5.75 2.76 9.24
CA ASP A 106 6.78 1.72 9.18
C ASP A 106 6.27 0.43 9.85
N PRO A 107 5.90 -0.61 9.07
CA PRO A 107 5.92 -0.69 7.61
C PRO A 107 4.72 0.03 6.95
N PRO A 108 4.84 0.56 5.72
CA PRO A 108 3.75 1.25 5.03
C PRO A 108 2.61 0.28 4.68
N TYR A 109 1.37 0.75 4.61
CA TYR A 109 0.23 -0.13 4.32
C TYR A 109 -0.92 0.51 3.53
N LEU A 110 -1.67 -0.32 2.82
CA LEU A 110 -2.90 0.02 2.10
C LEU A 110 -4.08 -0.73 2.73
N VAL A 111 -5.13 0.00 3.06
CA VAL A 111 -6.38 -0.53 3.62
C VAL A 111 -7.39 -0.71 2.50
N MET A 112 -7.89 -1.93 2.35
CA MET A 112 -8.84 -2.30 1.32
C MET A 112 -10.05 -2.99 1.95
N GLU A 113 -11.19 -2.93 1.27
CA GLU A 113 -12.36 -3.70 1.64
C GLU A 113 -12.01 -5.20 1.67
N LEU A 114 -12.48 -5.88 2.71
CA LEU A 114 -12.36 -7.33 2.76
C LEU A 114 -13.45 -7.94 1.89
N VAL A 115 -13.07 -8.51 0.75
CA VAL A 115 -13.97 -9.31 -0.07
C VAL A 115 -13.99 -10.73 0.50
N GLU A 116 -15.13 -11.12 1.07
CA GLU A 116 -15.38 -12.51 1.47
C GLU A 116 -15.83 -13.28 0.22
N GLY A 117 -15.16 -14.39 -0.08
CA GLY A 117 -15.45 -15.29 -1.18
C GLY A 117 -15.53 -16.73 -0.70
#